data_AF-A0A679HYF6-F1
#
_entry.id   AF-A0A679HYF6-F1
#
_cell.length_a   1.000
_cell.length_b   1.000
_cell.length_c   1.000
_cell.angle_alpha   90.00
_cell.angle_beta   90.00
_cell.angle_gamma   90.00
#
_symmetry.space_group_name_H-M   'P 1'
#
loop_
_entity.id
_entity.type
_entity.pdbx_description
1 polymer ?
#
loop_
_entity_poly.entity_id
_entity_poly.type
_entity_poly.pdbx_seq_one_letter_code
_entity_poly.pdbx_strand_id
1 'polypeptide(L)'
;MTTVNETAARLASAKLRAEEATDALNAAQNRADALASKVANARARQQAITNARLEGEGTEAETAEFAALSGDIEMLTGMHNEATESLQPLGRAALAAGNDVLMLTQALERVTAEEKYQAIAARTAEIEALLCKAITLQFEAGQAIGRGPLISNSWRMTSGLDRIVRVNALPESV
;
A
#
# COMPACT_ATOMS: atom_id res chain seq x y z
N MET A 1 -3.66 -14.83 13.92
CA MET A 1 -2.61 -13.81 13.71
C MET A 1 -2.09 -13.99 12.30
N THR A 2 -2.36 -13.04 11.41
CA THR A 2 -1.72 -13.00 10.09
C THR A 2 -0.25 -12.62 10.30
N THR A 3 0.69 -13.39 9.76
CA THR A 3 2.12 -13.14 9.97
C THR A 3 2.63 -11.98 9.10
N VAL A 4 3.76 -11.36 9.44
CA VAL A 4 4.43 -10.37 8.56
C VAL A 4 4.59 -10.90 7.13
N ASN A 5 4.98 -12.17 6.99
CA ASN A 5 5.17 -12.81 5.68
C ASN A 5 3.88 -12.89 4.86
N GLU A 6 2.75 -13.25 5.47
CA GLU A 6 1.45 -13.29 4.79
C GLU A 6 0.99 -11.91 4.35
N THR A 7 1.19 -10.89 5.20
CA THR A 7 0.81 -9.50 4.88
C THR A 7 1.70 -8.93 3.77
N ALA A 8 3.00 -9.24 3.80
CA ALA A 8 3.95 -8.85 2.74
C ALA A 8 3.61 -9.51 1.39
N ALA A 9 3.24 -10.80 1.38
CA ALA A 9 2.82 -11.50 0.16
C ALA A 9 1.53 -10.89 -0.43
N ARG A 10 0.55 -10.55 0.41
CA ARG A 10 -0.66 -9.86 -0.02
C ARG A 10 -0.37 -8.47 -0.58
N LEU A 11 0.55 -7.72 0.04
CA LEU A 11 0.97 -6.41 -0.45
C LEU A 11 1.63 -6.51 -1.83
N ALA A 12 2.51 -7.50 -2.04
CA ALA A 12 3.13 -7.74 -3.34
C ALA A 12 2.08 -8.02 -4.43
N SER A 13 1.10 -8.89 -4.14
CA SER A 13 -0.01 -9.16 -5.07
C SER A 13 -0.87 -7.93 -5.32
N ALA A 14 -1.14 -7.10 -4.31
CA ALA A 14 -1.90 -5.87 -4.48
C ALA A 14 -1.17 -4.83 -5.35
N LYS A 15 0.16 -4.72 -5.21
CA LYS A 15 0.98 -3.85 -6.07
C LYS A 15 0.90 -4.27 -7.53
N LEU A 16 1.05 -5.56 -7.81
CA LEU A 16 0.91 -6.07 -9.17
C LEU A 16 -0.46 -5.76 -9.77
N ARG A 17 -1.55 -6.00 -9.02
CA ARG A 17 -2.91 -5.67 -9.47
C ARG A 17 -3.10 -4.16 -9.72
N ALA A 18 -2.46 -3.31 -8.91
CA ALA A 18 -2.52 -1.86 -9.09
C ALA A 18 -1.78 -1.42 -10.37
N GLU A 19 -0.60 -1.98 -10.62
CA GLU A 19 0.16 -1.75 -11.86
C GLU A 19 -0.66 -2.18 -13.08
N GLU A 20 -1.20 -3.40 -13.09
CA GLU A 20 -2.04 -3.91 -14.18
C GLU A 20 -3.27 -3.03 -14.44
N ALA A 21 -3.94 -2.56 -13.38
CA ALA A 21 -5.10 -1.69 -13.50
C ALA A 21 -4.73 -0.29 -14.03
N THR A 22 -3.60 0.26 -13.61
CA THR A 22 -3.07 1.52 -14.12
C THR A 22 -2.66 1.39 -15.58
N ASP A 23 -2.00 0.32 -15.97
CA ASP A 23 -1.60 0.05 -17.36
C ASP A 23 -2.82 -0.09 -18.28
N ALA A 24 -3.87 -0.80 -17.82
CA ALA A 24 -5.12 -0.92 -18.55
C ALA A 24 -5.81 0.45 -18.74
N LEU A 25 -5.82 1.29 -17.70
CA LEU A 25 -6.36 2.65 -17.79
C LEU A 25 -5.56 3.50 -18.79
N ASN A 26 -4.23 3.49 -18.70
CA ASN A 26 -3.35 4.25 -19.60
C ASN A 26 -3.52 3.79 -21.05
N ALA A 27 -3.61 2.47 -21.29
CA ALA A 27 -3.84 1.93 -22.62
C ALA A 27 -5.19 2.37 -23.20
N ALA A 28 -6.24 2.39 -22.38
CA ALA A 28 -7.56 2.86 -22.79
C ALA A 28 -7.56 4.37 -23.08
N GLN A 29 -6.88 5.19 -22.26
CA GLN A 29 -6.73 6.63 -22.49
C GLN A 29 -6.01 6.91 -23.81
N ASN A 30 -4.87 6.26 -24.04
CA ASN A 30 -4.11 6.39 -25.28
C ASN A 30 -4.94 6.02 -26.52
N ARG A 31 -5.80 4.99 -26.40
CA ARG A 31 -6.72 4.60 -27.47
C ARG A 31 -7.79 5.66 -27.72
N ALA A 32 -8.39 6.21 -26.67
CA ALA A 32 -9.38 7.27 -26.77
C ALA A 32 -8.78 8.53 -27.43
N ASP A 33 -7.57 8.93 -27.02
CA ASP A 33 -6.86 10.09 -27.57
C ASP A 33 -6.48 9.89 -29.04
N ALA A 34 -6.01 8.69 -29.41
CA ALA A 34 -5.71 8.36 -30.80
C ALA A 34 -6.96 8.43 -31.69
N LEU A 35 -8.13 7.99 -31.19
CA LEU A 35 -9.39 8.11 -31.91
C LEU A 35 -9.84 9.57 -32.03
N ALA A 36 -9.73 10.35 -30.95
CA ALA A 36 -10.04 11.78 -30.97
C ALA A 36 -9.19 12.54 -32.01
N SER A 37 -7.89 12.23 -32.08
CA SER A 37 -6.98 12.80 -33.07
C SER A 37 -7.38 12.44 -34.51
N LYS A 38 -7.78 11.18 -34.76
CA LYS A 38 -8.27 10.75 -36.08
C LYS A 38 -9.56 11.47 -36.48
N VAL A 39 -10.51 11.62 -35.55
CA VAL A 39 -11.74 12.40 -35.80
C VAL A 39 -11.42 13.85 -36.14
N ALA A 40 -10.50 14.48 -35.40
CA ALA A 40 -10.07 15.85 -35.66
C ALA A 40 -9.43 15.99 -37.05
N ASN A 41 -8.57 15.06 -37.45
CA ASN A 41 -7.95 15.07 -38.77
C ASN A 41 -8.97 14.90 -39.90
N ALA A 42 -9.92 13.97 -39.76
CA ALA A 42 -10.98 13.76 -40.74
C ALA A 42 -11.86 15.01 -40.89
N ARG A 43 -12.24 15.65 -39.77
CA ARG A 43 -12.98 16.93 -39.78
C ARG A 43 -12.18 18.06 -40.40
N ALA A 44 -10.88 18.16 -40.12
CA ALA A 44 -10.02 19.17 -40.73
C ALA A 44 -9.93 19.00 -42.26
N ARG A 45 -9.83 17.76 -42.75
CA ARG A 45 -9.86 17.47 -44.19
C ARG A 45 -11.21 17.83 -44.81
N GLN A 46 -12.31 17.49 -44.16
CA GLN A 46 -13.66 17.84 -44.60
C GLN A 46 -13.85 19.37 -44.68
N GLN A 47 -13.32 20.11 -43.70
CA GLN A 47 -13.33 21.57 -43.72
C GLN A 47 -12.51 22.14 -44.87
N ALA A 48 -11.32 21.59 -45.14
CA ALA A 48 -10.48 22.02 -46.26
C ALA A 48 -11.18 21.85 -47.62
N ILE A 49 -11.84 20.70 -47.84
CA ILE A 49 -12.66 20.45 -49.04
C ILE A 49 -13.82 21.45 -49.13
N THR A 50 -14.46 21.75 -48.01
CA THR A 50 -15.57 22.72 -47.96
C THR A 50 -15.08 24.12 -48.35
N ASN A 51 -13.94 24.55 -47.83
CA ASN A 51 -13.36 25.86 -48.15
C ASN A 51 -13.00 25.97 -49.64
N ALA A 52 -12.32 24.95 -50.20
CA ALA A 52 -11.98 24.92 -51.62
C ALA A 52 -13.23 25.01 -52.52
N ARG A 53 -14.32 24.36 -52.13
CA ARG A 53 -15.61 24.45 -52.82
C ARG A 53 -16.24 25.83 -52.75
N LEU A 54 -16.18 26.49 -51.59
CA LEU A 54 -16.69 27.86 -51.41
C LEU A 54 -15.89 28.87 -52.24
N GLU A 55 -14.60 28.59 -52.49
CA GLU A 55 -13.72 29.37 -53.37
C GLU A 55 -13.92 29.04 -54.86
N GLY A 56 -14.73 28.03 -55.19
CA GLY A 56 -15.05 27.62 -56.56
C GLY A 56 -14.08 26.60 -57.17
N GLU A 57 -13.18 26.02 -56.39
CA GLU A 57 -12.09 25.13 -56.84
C GLU A 57 -12.40 23.62 -56.67
N GLY A 58 -13.68 23.24 -56.54
CA GLY A 58 -14.06 21.86 -56.19
C GLY A 58 -14.02 20.86 -57.35
N THR A 59 -13.60 19.63 -57.05
CA THR A 59 -13.56 18.48 -57.98
C THR A 59 -14.59 17.39 -57.65
N GLU A 60 -14.95 16.54 -58.62
CA GLU A 60 -15.78 15.35 -58.38
C GLU A 60 -15.13 14.37 -57.39
N ALA A 61 -13.80 14.22 -57.46
CA ALA A 61 -13.04 13.38 -56.53
C ALA A 61 -13.18 13.84 -55.07
N GLU A 62 -13.11 15.15 -54.82
CA GLU A 62 -13.33 15.73 -53.49
C GLU A 62 -14.79 15.57 -53.02
N THR A 63 -15.74 15.43 -53.94
CA THR A 63 -17.14 15.12 -53.59
C THR A 63 -17.28 13.72 -53.03
N ALA A 64 -16.66 12.74 -53.68
CA ALA A 64 -16.62 11.37 -53.20
C ALA A 64 -15.85 11.27 -51.87
N GLU A 65 -14.71 11.96 -51.76
CA GLU A 65 -13.92 12.03 -50.53
C GLU A 65 -14.73 12.62 -49.36
N PHE A 66 -15.46 13.72 -49.58
CA PHE A 66 -16.29 14.33 -48.54
C PHE A 66 -17.37 13.37 -48.01
N ALA A 67 -18.02 12.61 -48.89
CA ALA A 67 -19.02 11.62 -48.50
C ALA A 67 -18.38 10.47 -47.69
N ALA A 68 -17.23 9.96 -48.12
CA ALA A 68 -16.48 8.94 -47.40
C ALA A 68 -16.04 9.42 -46.00
N LEU A 69 -15.48 10.64 -45.92
CA LEU A 69 -15.05 11.25 -44.66
C LEU A 69 -16.21 11.40 -43.66
N SER A 70 -17.43 11.66 -44.12
CA SER A 70 -18.60 11.78 -43.25
C SER A 70 -18.92 10.44 -42.55
N GLY A 71 -18.86 9.33 -43.30
CA GLY A 71 -19.02 7.99 -42.73
C GLY A 71 -17.88 7.60 -41.78
N ASP A 72 -16.64 7.93 -42.16
CA ASP A 72 -15.48 7.68 -41.30
C ASP A 72 -15.55 8.46 -39.99
N ILE A 73 -15.98 9.73 -40.02
CA ILE A 73 -16.16 10.56 -38.83
C ILE A 73 -17.22 9.96 -37.90
N GLU A 74 -18.35 9.50 -38.44
CA GLU A 74 -19.42 8.90 -37.65
C GLU A 74 -18.92 7.61 -36.95
N MET A 75 -18.28 6.72 -37.71
CA MET A 75 -17.71 5.47 -37.17
C MET A 75 -16.64 5.77 -36.11
N LEU A 76 -15.68 6.65 -36.40
CA LEU A 76 -14.60 6.98 -35.47
C LEU A 76 -15.12 7.68 -34.20
N THR A 77 -16.18 8.49 -34.32
CA THR A 77 -16.83 9.12 -33.17
C THR A 77 -17.53 8.07 -32.31
N GLY A 78 -18.23 7.10 -32.91
CA GLY A 78 -18.81 5.97 -32.20
C GLY A 78 -17.75 5.18 -31.42
N MET A 79 -16.66 4.81 -32.09
CA MET A 79 -15.53 4.11 -31.44
C MET A 79 -14.89 4.93 -30.32
N HIS A 80 -14.78 6.26 -30.49
CA HIS A 80 -14.23 7.15 -29.46
C HIS A 80 -15.14 7.21 -28.22
N ASN A 81 -16.46 7.27 -28.43
CA ASN A 81 -17.43 7.26 -27.34
C ASN A 81 -17.34 5.96 -26.54
N GLU A 82 -17.33 4.81 -27.23
CA GLU A 82 -17.16 3.49 -26.59
C GLU A 82 -15.85 3.41 -25.79
N ALA A 83 -14.74 3.89 -26.36
CA ALA A 83 -13.46 3.94 -25.67
C ALA A 83 -13.53 4.83 -24.42
N THR A 84 -14.21 5.97 -24.50
CA THR A 84 -14.36 6.92 -23.38
C THR A 84 -15.25 6.37 -22.27
N GLU A 85 -16.33 5.66 -22.62
CA GLU A 85 -17.20 4.99 -21.65
C GLU A 85 -16.45 3.93 -20.84
N SER A 86 -15.48 3.25 -21.46
CA SER A 86 -14.63 2.26 -20.77
C SER A 86 -13.66 2.87 -19.75
N LEU A 87 -13.36 4.18 -19.84
CA LEU A 87 -12.41 4.84 -18.93
C LEU A 87 -12.92 4.93 -17.49
N GLN A 88 -14.21 5.17 -17.30
CA GLN A 88 -14.79 5.31 -15.96
C GLN A 88 -14.64 4.04 -15.11
N PRO A 89 -15.06 2.84 -15.57
CA PRO A 89 -14.87 1.62 -14.78
C PRO A 89 -13.40 1.27 -14.57
N LEU A 90 -12.53 1.49 -15.57
CA LEU A 90 -11.08 1.30 -15.43
C LEU A 90 -10.47 2.24 -14.39
N GLY A 91 -10.88 3.52 -14.38
CA GLY A 91 -10.45 4.50 -13.38
C GLY A 91 -10.86 4.11 -11.96
N ARG A 92 -12.09 3.59 -11.79
CA ARG A 92 -12.55 3.05 -10.51
C ARG A 92 -11.74 1.83 -10.07
N ALA A 93 -11.43 0.92 -10.99
CA ALA A 93 -10.63 -0.28 -10.70
C ALA A 93 -9.19 0.10 -10.28
N ALA A 94 -8.55 1.03 -11.00
CA ALA A 94 -7.22 1.52 -10.65
C ALA A 94 -7.19 2.21 -9.27
N LEU A 95 -8.20 3.04 -8.97
CA LEU A 95 -8.34 3.68 -7.66
C LEU A 95 -8.54 2.65 -6.54
N ALA A 96 -9.39 1.66 -6.74
CA ALA A 96 -9.62 0.59 -5.78
C ALA A 96 -8.36 -0.23 -5.50
N ALA A 97 -7.61 -0.58 -6.56
CA ALA A 97 -6.34 -1.30 -6.41
C ALA A 97 -5.27 -0.45 -5.69
N GLY A 98 -5.22 0.86 -5.94
CA GLY A 98 -4.36 1.78 -5.19
C GLY A 98 -4.71 1.85 -3.70
N ASN A 99 -6.01 1.88 -3.37
CA ASN A 99 -6.47 1.83 -1.98
C ASN A 99 -6.11 0.52 -1.28
N ASP A 100 -6.22 -0.62 -1.97
CA ASP A 100 -5.78 -1.93 -1.44
C ASP A 100 -4.30 -1.90 -1.03
N VAL A 101 -3.44 -1.32 -1.87
CA VAL A 101 -2.00 -1.18 -1.59
C VAL A 101 -1.77 -0.31 -0.35
N LEU A 102 -2.46 0.81 -0.22
CA LEU A 102 -2.35 1.69 0.94
C LEU A 102 -2.75 0.96 2.23
N MET A 103 -3.90 0.30 2.23
CA MET A 103 -4.42 -0.43 3.39
C MET A 103 -3.48 -1.57 3.81
N LEU A 104 -2.94 -2.33 2.85
CA LEU A 104 -2.02 -3.42 3.13
C LEU A 104 -0.65 -2.93 3.59
N THR A 105 -0.20 -1.76 3.14
CA THR A 105 1.03 -1.13 3.62
C THR A 105 0.90 -0.77 5.10
N GLN A 106 -0.20 -0.10 5.48
CA GLN A 106 -0.49 0.23 6.88
C GLN A 106 -0.63 -1.02 7.75
N ALA A 107 -1.27 -2.07 7.23
CA ALA A 107 -1.38 -3.35 7.94
C ALA A 107 0.00 -3.99 8.18
N LEU A 108 0.88 -3.96 7.18
CA LEU A 108 2.24 -4.51 7.30
C LEU A 108 3.05 -3.74 8.35
N GLU A 109 2.98 -2.42 8.35
CA GLU A 109 3.65 -1.56 9.34
C GLU A 109 3.17 -1.90 10.75
N ARG A 110 1.85 -2.03 10.95
CA ARG A 110 1.26 -2.38 12.25
C ARG A 110 1.73 -3.74 12.75
N VAL A 111 1.63 -4.79 11.93
CA VAL A 111 2.03 -6.15 12.35
C VAL A 111 3.53 -6.21 12.62
N THR A 112 4.34 -5.53 11.82
CA THR A 112 5.80 -5.45 12.05
C THR A 112 6.14 -4.73 13.36
N ALA A 113 5.44 -3.65 13.68
CA ALA A 113 5.62 -2.94 14.94
C ALA A 113 5.21 -3.79 16.14
N GLU A 114 4.10 -4.52 16.02
CA GLU A 114 3.60 -5.43 17.06
C GLU A 114 4.58 -6.58 17.31
N GLU A 115 5.09 -7.24 16.27
CA GLU A 115 6.11 -8.30 16.41
C GLU A 115 7.38 -7.79 17.10
N LYS A 116 7.86 -6.59 16.73
CA LYS A 116 9.03 -5.96 17.38
C LYS A 116 8.77 -5.66 18.86
N TYR A 117 7.60 -5.11 19.18
CA TYR A 117 7.22 -4.82 20.56
C TYR A 117 7.17 -6.11 21.39
N GLN A 118 6.53 -7.16 20.88
CA GLN A 118 6.46 -8.45 21.55
C GLN A 118 7.85 -9.07 21.77
N ALA A 119 8.75 -8.98 20.80
CA ALA A 119 10.12 -9.44 20.95
C ALA A 119 10.89 -8.68 22.06
N ILE A 120 10.73 -7.35 22.13
CA ILE A 120 11.34 -6.53 23.18
C ILE A 120 10.72 -6.86 24.55
N ALA A 121 9.40 -6.99 24.63
CA ALA A 121 8.70 -7.33 25.88
C ALA A 121 9.16 -8.70 26.40
N ALA A 122 9.20 -9.71 25.53
CA ALA A 122 9.69 -11.05 25.88
C ALA A 122 11.14 -11.01 26.36
N ARG A 123 12.02 -10.29 25.65
CA ARG A 123 13.42 -10.16 26.05
C ARG A 123 13.60 -9.39 27.37
N THR A 124 12.76 -8.40 27.61
CA THR A 124 12.77 -7.63 28.87
C THR A 124 12.36 -8.52 30.03
N ALA A 125 11.29 -9.31 29.88
CA ALA A 125 10.86 -10.28 30.89
C ALA A 125 11.95 -11.34 31.18
N GLU A 126 12.67 -11.81 30.17
CA GLU A 126 13.82 -12.72 30.35
C GLU A 126 14.94 -12.07 31.18
N ILE A 127 15.29 -10.82 30.89
CA ILE A 127 16.33 -10.08 31.62
C ILE A 127 15.89 -9.83 33.06
N GLU A 128 14.64 -9.43 33.28
CA GLU A 128 14.08 -9.23 34.62
C GLU A 128 14.13 -10.52 35.44
N ALA A 129 13.77 -11.66 34.85
CA ALA A 129 13.86 -12.96 35.50
C ALA A 129 15.32 -13.33 35.86
N LEU A 130 16.29 -13.09 34.97
CA LEU A 130 17.70 -13.31 35.24
C LEU A 130 18.25 -12.40 36.35
N LEU A 131 17.86 -11.12 36.36
CA LEU A 131 18.24 -10.16 37.41
C LEU A 131 17.66 -10.58 38.76
N CYS A 132 16.38 -10.93 38.81
CA CYS A 132 15.76 -11.42 40.05
C CYS A 132 16.49 -12.66 40.58
N LYS A 133 16.81 -13.62 39.71
CA LYS A 133 17.59 -14.81 40.09
C LYS A 133 18.98 -14.46 40.62
N ALA A 134 19.69 -13.53 39.99
CA ALA A 134 21.01 -13.08 40.45
C ALA A 134 20.95 -12.44 41.84
N ILE A 135 19.93 -11.61 42.09
CA ILE A 135 19.70 -10.98 43.40
C ILE A 135 19.41 -12.05 44.46
N THR A 136 18.55 -13.04 44.17
CA THR A 136 18.26 -14.14 45.09
C THR A 136 19.52 -14.93 45.44
N LEU A 137 20.32 -15.31 44.45
CA LEU A 137 21.59 -16.04 44.68
C LEU A 137 22.58 -15.23 45.52
N GLN A 138 22.69 -13.92 45.27
CA GLN A 138 23.57 -13.04 46.05
C GLN A 138 23.12 -12.93 47.51
N PHE A 139 21.81 -12.88 47.75
CA PHE A 139 21.25 -12.87 49.09
C PHE A 139 21.51 -14.18 49.83
N GLU A 140 21.25 -15.32 49.19
CA GLU A 140 21.54 -16.66 49.74
C GLU A 140 23.02 -16.81 50.12
N ALA A 141 23.93 -16.41 49.22
CA ALA A 141 25.37 -16.40 49.51
C ALA A 141 25.73 -15.51 50.70
N GLY A 142 25.08 -14.35 50.83
CA GLY A 142 25.23 -13.45 51.98
C GLY A 142 24.79 -14.06 53.30
N GLN A 143 23.68 -14.78 53.30
CA GLN A 143 23.22 -15.52 54.48
C GLN A 143 24.23 -16.59 54.89
N ALA A 144 24.74 -17.36 53.92
CA ALA A 144 25.70 -18.44 54.18
C ALA A 144 27.00 -17.96 54.85
N ILE A 145 27.43 -16.72 54.60
CA ILE A 145 28.67 -16.13 55.16
C ILE A 145 28.37 -15.33 56.46
N GLY A 146 27.15 -15.42 57.02
CA GLY A 146 26.75 -14.70 58.24
C GLY A 146 26.60 -13.19 58.05
N ARG A 147 26.52 -12.71 56.80
CA ARG A 147 26.34 -11.29 56.43
C ARG A 147 24.91 -10.94 56.01
N GLY A 148 23.95 -11.85 56.21
CA GLY A 148 22.53 -11.64 55.88
C GLY A 148 21.96 -10.26 56.26
N PRO A 149 22.19 -9.75 57.49
CA PRO A 149 21.68 -8.43 57.92
C PRO A 149 22.38 -7.24 57.25
N LEU A 150 23.61 -7.41 56.77
CA LEU A 150 24.39 -6.33 56.12
C LEU A 150 24.03 -6.19 54.64
N ILE A 151 23.65 -7.27 53.96
CA ILE A 151 23.22 -7.22 52.55
C ILE A 151 21.87 -6.52 52.43
N SER A 152 20.92 -6.80 53.32
CA SER A 152 19.61 -6.12 53.35
C SER A 152 19.69 -4.62 53.69
N ASN A 153 20.76 -4.19 54.37
CA ASN A 153 20.96 -2.79 54.76
C ASN A 153 21.83 -2.00 53.77
N SER A 154 22.73 -2.66 53.04
CA SER A 154 23.60 -2.02 52.05
C SER A 154 22.92 -1.84 50.69
N TRP A 155 22.01 -2.75 50.35
CA TRP A 155 21.09 -2.59 49.25
C TRP A 155 19.84 -1.97 49.85
N ARG A 156 19.48 -0.73 49.48
CA ARG A 156 18.16 -0.17 49.82
C ARG A 156 17.09 -0.97 49.07
N MET A 157 16.83 -2.20 49.50
CA MET A 157 15.86 -3.09 48.91
C MET A 157 14.49 -2.43 49.04
N THR A 158 13.90 -2.10 47.91
CA THR A 158 12.50 -1.70 47.87
C THR A 158 11.65 -2.89 48.33
N SER A 159 10.45 -2.63 48.85
CA SER A 159 9.54 -3.67 49.35
C SER A 159 9.24 -4.76 48.31
N GLY A 160 9.24 -4.42 47.02
CA GLY A 160 9.11 -5.39 45.92
C GLY A 160 10.28 -6.35 45.80
N LEU A 161 11.52 -5.86 45.91
CA LEU A 161 12.73 -6.69 45.86
C LEU A 161 12.88 -7.58 47.10
N ASP A 162 12.54 -7.07 48.29
CA ASP A 162 12.55 -7.88 49.52
C ASP A 162 11.56 -9.05 49.43
N ARG A 163 10.37 -8.83 48.85
CA ARG A 163 9.38 -9.89 48.61
C ARG A 163 9.89 -10.96 47.63
N ILE A 164 10.49 -10.56 46.51
CA ILE A 164 11.07 -11.48 45.52
C ILE A 164 12.13 -12.38 46.16
N VAL A 165 13.00 -11.78 46.99
CA VAL A 165 14.15 -12.47 47.57
C VAL A 165 13.77 -13.40 48.73
N ARG A 166 12.78 -13.02 49.56
CA ARG A 166 12.35 -13.85 50.71
C ARG A 166 11.32 -14.91 50.35
N VAL A 167 10.44 -14.63 49.39
CA VAL A 167 9.28 -15.47 49.07
C VAL A 167 9.47 -16.21 47.74
N ASN A 168 10.53 -15.89 46.99
CA ASN A 168 10.86 -16.50 45.70
C ASN A 168 9.71 -16.42 44.68
N ALA A 169 8.93 -15.34 44.75
CA ALA A 169 7.80 -15.07 43.88
C ALA A 169 8.00 -13.73 43.17
N LEU A 170 8.00 -13.75 41.84
CA LEU A 170 7.90 -12.53 41.04
C LEU A 170 6.57 -11.83 41.38
N PRO A 171 6.53 -10.49 41.53
CA PRO A 171 5.27 -9.79 41.57
C PRO A 171 4.51 -10.10 40.28
N GLU A 172 3.25 -10.48 40.42
CA GLU A 172 2.34 -10.62 39.26
C GLU A 172 2.35 -9.28 38.53
N SER A 173 2.79 -9.31 37.27
CA SER A 173 2.93 -8.13 36.41
C SER A 173 1.61 -7.37 36.33
N VAL A 174 1.67 -6.04 36.53
CA VAL A 174 0.60 -5.09 36.20
C VAL A 174 0.69 -4.72 34.73
#